data_AF-A0A0F9ASD2-F1
#
_entry.id   AF-A0A0F9ASD2-F1
#
_cell.length_a   1.000
_cell.length_b   1.000
_cell.length_c   1.000
_cell.angle_alpha   90.00
_cell.angle_beta   90.00
_cell.angle_gamma   90.00
#
_symmetry.space_group_name_H-M   'P 1'
#
loop_
_entity.id
_entity.type
_entity.pdbx_description
1 polymer ?
#
loop_
_entity_poly.entity_id
_entity_poly.type
_entity_poly.pdbx_seq_one_letter_code
_entity_poly.pdbx_strand_id
1 'polypeptide(L)'
;MMAIHESVSSRDTNEDGVLIRTILNGDTSAYAVLYDRYAQLVRTMCYDTTRNITDTADLSQEVFLRAFRRLRDLRRPERYGAWLVAITKTVCQDWRRTGARDKHRYMNPED
;
A
#
# COMPACT_ATOMS: atom_id res chain seq x y z
N MET A 1 13.33 11.12 -9.58
CA MET A 1 11.99 11.48 -10.08
C MET A 1 10.95 10.75 -9.23
N MET A 2 10.45 11.40 -8.17
CA MET A 2 9.38 10.90 -7.29
C MET A 2 8.72 12.10 -6.60
N ALA A 3 8.13 13.00 -7.39
CA ALA A 3 7.48 14.24 -6.93
C ALA A 3 6.01 14.02 -6.52
N ILE A 4 5.72 12.91 -5.82
CA ILE A 4 4.36 12.56 -5.36
C ILE A 4 4.30 12.44 -3.83
N HIS A 5 5.43 12.61 -3.14
CA HIS A 5 5.49 12.64 -1.67
C HIS A 5 4.92 13.95 -1.09
N GLU A 6 4.78 15.01 -1.89
CA GLU A 6 4.47 16.36 -1.41
C GLU A 6 2.99 16.60 -1.05
N SER A 7 2.07 15.67 -1.37
CA SER A 7 0.63 15.88 -1.19
C SER A 7 0.05 15.38 0.13
N VAL A 8 0.81 14.64 0.97
CA VAL A 8 0.34 14.27 2.32
C VAL A 8 0.85 15.34 3.28
N SER A 9 0.03 16.35 3.50
CA SER A 9 0.35 17.53 4.32
C SER A 9 0.45 17.16 5.80
N SER A 10 1.15 17.97 6.61
CA SER A 10 1.27 17.79 8.06
C SER A 10 -0.08 17.78 8.79
N ARG A 11 -1.12 18.38 8.20
CA ARG A 11 -2.50 18.34 8.72
C ARG A 11 -3.13 16.94 8.60
N ASP A 12 -2.83 16.24 7.50
CA ASP A 12 -3.37 14.90 7.22
C ASP A 12 -2.85 13.87 8.23
N THR A 13 -1.62 14.06 8.70
CA THR A 13 -0.94 13.21 9.69
C THR A 13 -1.73 13.10 11.01
N ASN A 14 -2.29 14.20 11.51
CA ASN A 14 -3.07 14.16 12.76
C ASN A 14 -4.48 13.58 12.53
N GLU A 15 -5.13 13.96 11.42
CA GLU A 15 -6.44 13.42 11.04
C GLU A 15 -6.39 11.91 10.80
N ASP A 16 -5.33 11.40 10.17
CA ASP A 16 -5.10 9.97 9.97
C ASP A 16 -5.03 9.24 11.32
N GLY A 17 -4.35 9.84 12.30
CA GLY A 17 -4.27 9.29 13.64
C GLY A 17 -5.65 9.17 14.31
N VAL A 18 -6.54 10.14 14.09
CA VAL A 18 -7.93 10.09 14.59
C VAL A 18 -8.71 8.98 13.89
N LEU A 19 -8.67 8.92 12.56
CA LEU A 19 -9.35 7.90 11.76
C LEU A 19 -8.94 6.49 12.19
N ILE A 20 -7.64 6.27 12.43
CA ILE A 20 -7.12 4.97 12.87
C ILE A 20 -7.64 4.60 14.25
N ARG A 21 -7.67 5.54 15.21
CA ARG A 21 -8.26 5.27 16.53
C ARG A 21 -9.74 4.91 16.42
N THR A 22 -10.49 5.59 15.55
CA THR A 22 -11.90 5.26 15.26
C THR A 22 -12.06 3.85 14.73
N ILE A 23 -11.22 3.45 13.77
CA ILE A 23 -11.21 2.09 13.21
C ILE A 23 -10.89 1.05 14.28
N LEU A 24 -9.88 1.31 15.11
CA LEU A 24 -9.47 0.41 16.19
C LEU A 24 -10.55 0.27 17.28
N ASN A 25 -11.42 1.26 17.42
CA ASN A 25 -12.58 1.24 18.31
C ASN A 25 -13.81 0.55 17.71
N GLY A 26 -13.70 0.01 16.48
CA GLY A 26 -14.73 -0.84 15.86
C GLY A 26 -15.45 -0.21 14.68
N ASP A 27 -15.27 1.09 14.42
CA ASP A 27 -15.85 1.74 13.23
C ASP A 27 -14.91 1.60 12.02
N THR A 28 -14.99 0.43 11.38
CA THR A 28 -14.17 0.12 10.21
C THR A 28 -14.53 0.95 8.99
N SER A 29 -15.68 1.65 8.98
CA SER A 29 -16.09 2.48 7.84
C SER A 29 -15.14 3.67 7.62
N ALA A 30 -14.52 4.16 8.69
CA ALA A 30 -13.51 5.21 8.63
C ALA A 30 -12.25 4.81 7.82
N TYR A 31 -12.05 3.52 7.53
CA TYR A 31 -10.96 3.07 6.67
C TYR A 31 -11.13 3.50 5.21
N ALA A 32 -12.36 3.73 4.74
CA ALA A 32 -12.61 4.24 3.39
C ALA A 32 -11.97 5.61 3.18
N VAL A 33 -11.98 6.48 4.20
CA VAL A 33 -11.34 7.81 4.13
C VAL A 33 -9.83 7.69 3.97
N LEU A 34 -9.19 6.76 4.71
CA LEU A 34 -7.77 6.47 4.55
C LEU A 34 -7.48 5.85 3.18
N TYR A 35 -8.35 4.99 2.68
CA TYR A 35 -8.21 4.44 1.33
C TYR A 35 -8.20 5.56 0.28
N ASP A 36 -9.22 6.41 0.25
CA ASP A 36 -9.35 7.47 -0.75
C ASP A 36 -8.17 8.45 -0.71
N ARG A 37 -7.71 8.80 0.49
CA ARG A 37 -6.55 9.69 0.69
C ARG A 37 -5.25 9.13 0.12
N TYR A 38 -5.03 7.81 0.25
CA TYR A 38 -3.75 7.18 -0.09
C TYR A 38 -3.77 6.35 -1.38
N ALA A 39 -4.94 6.11 -1.98
CA ALA A 39 -5.09 5.23 -3.13
C ALA A 39 -4.23 5.66 -4.32
N GLN A 40 -4.14 6.96 -4.61
CA GLN A 40 -3.33 7.46 -5.72
C GLN A 40 -1.83 7.23 -5.50
N LEU A 41 -1.34 7.44 -4.27
CA LEU A 41 0.06 7.22 -3.91
C LEU A 41 0.43 5.74 -4.04
N VAL A 42 -0.39 4.84 -3.46
CA VAL A 42 -0.17 3.40 -3.52
C VAL A 42 -0.23 2.90 -4.96
N ARG A 43 -1.24 3.30 -5.75
CA ARG A 43 -1.36 2.91 -7.16
C ARG A 43 -0.15 3.35 -7.98
N THR A 44 0.35 4.56 -7.76
CA THR A 44 1.55 5.03 -8.49
C THR A 44 2.77 4.17 -8.16
N MET A 45 3.02 3.88 -6.88
CA MET A 45 4.15 3.02 -6.48
C MET A 45 4.03 1.58 -6.99
N CYS A 46 2.81 1.03 -7.00
CA CYS A 46 2.53 -0.28 -7.57
C CYS A 46 2.75 -0.28 -9.09
N TYR A 47 2.24 0.74 -9.80
CA TYR A 47 2.39 0.86 -11.25
C TYR A 47 3.85 1.00 -11.69
N ASP A 48 4.66 1.77 -10.95
CA ASP A 48 6.09 1.88 -11.20
C ASP A 48 6.80 0.52 -11.11
N THR A 49 6.22 -0.42 -10.35
CA THR A 49 6.74 -1.78 -10.18
C THR A 49 6.23 -2.74 -11.24
N THR A 50 4.93 -2.74 -11.53
CA THR A 50 4.28 -3.74 -12.39
C THR A 50 4.27 -3.34 -13.87
N ARG A 51 4.17 -2.05 -14.18
CA ARG A 51 3.93 -1.50 -15.53
C ARG A 51 2.70 -2.11 -16.23
N ASN A 52 1.75 -2.62 -15.46
CA ASN A 52 0.52 -3.25 -15.92
C ASN A 52 -0.64 -2.78 -15.04
N ILE A 53 -1.75 -2.35 -15.64
CA ILE A 53 -2.89 -1.76 -14.92
C ILE A 53 -3.61 -2.80 -14.05
N THR A 54 -3.84 -4.00 -14.57
CA THR A 54 -4.49 -5.10 -13.85
C THR A 54 -3.66 -5.51 -12.64
N ASP A 55 -2.37 -5.79 -12.85
CA ASP A 55 -1.46 -6.14 -11.76
C ASP A 55 -1.34 -5.01 -10.73
N THR A 56 -1.37 -3.75 -11.19
CA THR A 56 -1.37 -2.58 -10.28
C THR A 56 -2.59 -2.56 -9.38
N ALA A 57 -3.79 -2.84 -9.94
CA ALA A 57 -5.03 -2.86 -9.18
C ALA A 57 -4.98 -3.95 -8.09
N ASP A 58 -4.59 -5.16 -8.47
CA ASP A 58 -4.48 -6.29 -7.54
C ASP A 58 -3.44 -6.05 -6.46
N LEU A 59 -2.25 -5.56 -6.84
CA LEU A 59 -1.17 -5.29 -5.90
C LEU A 59 -1.52 -4.16 -4.94
N SER A 60 -2.23 -3.13 -5.40
CA SER A 60 -2.73 -2.04 -4.55
C SER A 60 -3.77 -2.54 -3.54
N GLN A 61 -4.67 -3.43 -3.96
CA GLN A 61 -5.63 -4.05 -3.04
C GLN A 61 -4.91 -4.84 -1.95
N GLU A 62 -3.91 -5.66 -2.31
CA GLU A 62 -3.12 -6.42 -1.34
C GLU A 62 -2.41 -5.51 -0.32
N VAL A 63 -1.88 -4.36 -0.76
CA VAL A 63 -1.31 -3.35 0.16
C VAL A 63 -2.33 -2.89 1.19
N PHE A 64 -3.52 -2.47 0.75
CA PHE A 64 -4.55 -1.98 1.67
C PHE A 64 -5.11 -3.08 2.57
N LEU A 65 -5.22 -4.32 2.10
CA LEU A 65 -5.62 -5.46 2.92
C LEU A 65 -4.56 -5.77 4.00
N ARG A 66 -3.28 -5.77 3.64
CA ARG A 66 -2.18 -5.94 4.61
C ARG A 66 -2.14 -4.81 5.62
N ALA A 67 -2.32 -3.57 5.17
CA ALA A 67 -2.37 -2.41 6.04
C ALA A 67 -3.53 -2.49 7.03
N PHE A 68 -4.74 -2.85 6.57
CA PHE A 68 -5.89 -3.01 7.45
C PHE A 68 -5.67 -4.10 8.51
N ARG A 69 -5.18 -5.28 8.11
CA ARG A 69 -4.92 -6.42 9.02
C ARG A 69 -3.88 -6.09 10.09
N ARG A 70 -2.88 -5.26 9.74
CA ARG A 70 -1.77 -4.88 10.63
C ARG A 70 -1.99 -3.53 11.31
N LEU A 71 -3.17 -2.93 11.17
CA LEU A 71 -3.43 -1.58 11.66
C LEU A 71 -3.26 -1.49 13.18
N ARG A 72 -3.58 -2.57 13.91
CA ARG A 72 -3.38 -2.66 15.37
C ARG A 72 -1.90 -2.65 15.78
N ASP A 73 -1.00 -3.02 14.88
CA ASP A 73 0.45 -3.03 15.16
C ASP A 73 1.08 -1.63 15.01
N LEU A 74 0.34 -0.67 14.45
CA LEU A 74 0.83 0.68 14.22
C LEU A 74 0.90 1.48 15.52
N ARG A 75 2.11 1.59 16.08
CA ARG A 75 2.36 2.29 17.35
C ARG A 75 2.16 3.82 17.29
N ARG A 76 2.31 4.41 16.11
CA ARG A 76 2.20 5.85 15.87
C ARG A 76 1.17 6.08 14.77
N PRO A 77 -0.14 6.14 15.12
CA PRO A 77 -1.22 6.31 14.15
C PRO A 77 -1.01 7.52 13.23
N GLU A 78 -0.42 8.58 13.75
CA GLU A 78 -0.11 9.79 12.99
C GLU A 78 0.89 9.54 11.86
N ARG A 79 1.72 8.49 11.93
CA ARG A 79 2.68 8.12 10.88
C ARG A 79 2.15 7.10 9.88
N TYR A 80 0.84 6.97 9.74
CA TYR A 80 0.21 6.00 8.86
C TYR A 80 0.72 6.06 7.42
N GLY A 81 0.81 7.26 6.82
CA GLY A 81 1.29 7.38 5.44
C GLY A 81 2.69 6.81 5.22
N ALA A 82 3.64 7.11 6.12
CA ALA A 82 4.99 6.57 6.04
C ALA A 82 5.03 5.04 6.26
N TRP A 83 4.18 4.53 7.16
CA TRP A 83 4.04 3.11 7.40
C TRP A 83 3.40 2.37 6.21
N LEU A 84 2.39 2.96 5.58
CA LEU A 84 1.73 2.43 4.39
C LEU A 84 2.73 2.35 3.22
N VAL A 85 3.56 3.39 3.02
CA VAL A 85 4.66 3.35 2.03
C VAL A 85 5.62 2.17 2.29
N ALA A 86 5.94 1.87 3.54
CA ALA A 86 6.79 0.72 3.87
C ALA A 86 6.11 -0.62 3.53
N ILE A 87 4.80 -0.75 3.78
CA ILE A 87 4.02 -1.91 3.35
C ILE A 87 4.03 -2.01 1.82
N THR A 88 3.75 -0.92 1.10
CA THR A 88 3.75 -0.92 -0.37
C THR A 88 5.09 -1.36 -0.93
N LYS A 89 6.20 -0.83 -0.40
CA LYS A 89 7.55 -1.26 -0.81
C LYS A 89 7.77 -2.76 -0.59
N THR A 90 7.31 -3.29 0.54
CA THR A 90 7.43 -4.71 0.87
C THR A 90 6.64 -5.56 -0.12
N VAL A 91 5.38 -5.21 -0.38
CA VAL A 91 4.52 -5.91 -1.34
C VAL A 91 5.09 -5.86 -2.76
N CYS A 92 5.58 -4.70 -3.21
CA CYS A 92 6.25 -4.55 -4.50
C CYS A 92 7.52 -5.40 -4.61
N GLN A 93 8.30 -5.51 -3.54
CA GLN A 93 9.49 -6.37 -3.51
C GLN A 93 9.12 -7.86 -3.58
N ASP A 94 8.10 -8.29 -2.83
CA ASP A 94 7.58 -9.65 -2.87
C ASP A 94 7.10 -10.01 -4.29
N TRP A 95 6.33 -9.12 -4.92
CA TRP A 95 5.84 -9.32 -6.29
C TRP A 95 6.99 -9.46 -7.29
N ARG A 96 8.02 -8.61 -7.22
CA ARG A 96 9.21 -8.73 -8.09
C ARG A 96 9.94 -10.06 -7.90
N ARG A 97 10.04 -10.55 -6.66
CA ARG A 97 10.68 -11.85 -6.35
C ARG A 97 9.89 -13.02 -6.92
N THR A 98 8.56 -12.97 -6.82
CA THR A 98 7.69 -14.03 -7.35
C THR A 98 7.63 -13.99 -8.88
N GLY A 99 7.51 -12.81 -9.49
CA GLY A 99 7.55 -12.65 -10.95
C GLY A 99 8.89 -13.06 -11.57
N ALA A 100 10.02 -12.88 -10.88
CA ALA A 100 11.31 -13.40 -11.32
C ALA A 100 11.35 -14.94 -11.35
N ARG A 101 10.67 -15.61 -10.41
CA ARG A 101 10.55 -17.07 -10.37
C ARG A 101 9.65 -17.60 -11.47
N ASP A 102 8.54 -16.90 -11.75
CA ASP A 102 7.59 -17.32 -12.77
C ASP A 102 8.12 -17.06 -14.20
N LYS A 103 8.83 -15.96 -14.43
CA LYS A 103 9.53 -15.73 -15.72
C LYS A 103 10.64 -16.75 -16.00
N HIS A 104 11.36 -17.22 -14.97
CA HIS A 104 12.33 -18.31 -15.14
C HIS A 104 11.62 -19.63 -15.53
N ARG A 105 10.42 -19.88 -14.98
CA ARG A 105 9.60 -21.05 -15.29
C ARG A 105 9.01 -21.04 -16.71
N TYR A 106 8.75 -19.87 -17.29
CA TYR A 106 8.26 -19.75 -18.68
C TYR A 106 9.36 -19.51 -19.74
N MET A 107 10.60 -19.21 -19.33
CA MET A 107 11.76 -19.09 -20.25
C MET A 107 12.54 -20.40 -20.43
N ASN A 108 12.07 -21.52 -19.89
CA ASN A 108 12.61 -22.85 -20.18
C ASN A 108 11.49 -23.79 -20.67
N PRO A 109 11.21 -23.85 -21.98
CA PRO A 109 10.12 -24.66 -22.54
C PRO A 109 10.43 -26.17 -22.65
N GLU A 110 11.39 -26.69 -21.88
CA GLU A 110 11.88 -28.09 -21.99
C GLU A 110 11.74 -28.89 -20.68
N ASP A 111 10.55 -28.87 -20.06
CA ASP A 111 10.09 -29.93 -19.13
C ASP A 111 8.72 -30.46 -19.55
#